data_AF-A0A5C5VUM3-F1
#
_entry.id   AF-A0A5C5VUM3-F1
#
_cell.length_a   1.000
_cell.length_b   1.000
_cell.length_c   1.000
_cell.angle_alpha   90.00
_cell.angle_beta   90.00
_cell.angle_gamma   90.00
#
_symmetry.space_group_name_H-M   'P 1'
#
loop_
_entity.id
_entity.type
_entity.pdbx_description
1 polymer ?
#
loop_
_entity_poly.entity_id
_entity_poly.type
_entity_poly.pdbx_seq_one_letter_code
_entity_poly.pdbx_strand_id
1 'polypeptide(L)'
;MDAETRHSLKQNELAQALSKLRDFNLDAGTRRLLLIILAVLLVLVAWRVWRWSANSASEVGWKDLQSFVSSAATTPDVAIDNLRGLTSSSNPGLKHTARFFAAAILCDKADKDAANFVSLLNQAAGELKTIIDSPDANGFHISAAAFRLASVYESLRNFGEARRAYQLLIDDPRCAGQGFRELARSRLDSLAGLETPVVLTPGDAPPPPELTGPPQPSIPVIDVSKPRPTRPPPGDVPPPAPGSDSPPAEAPGAGQTPAAPPAAPPVEPPATQPGGPGRP
;
A
#
# COMPACT_ATOMS: atom_id res chain seq x y z
N MET A 1 -7.64 10.45 57.35
CA MET A 1 -8.41 9.35 56.72
C MET A 1 -7.76 8.96 55.38
N ASP A 2 -6.47 8.69 55.48
CA ASP A 2 -5.64 7.60 54.96
C ASP A 2 -6.09 6.89 53.68
N ALA A 3 -5.33 7.14 52.61
CA ALA A 3 -5.38 6.42 51.34
C ALA A 3 -4.72 5.02 51.42
N GLU A 4 -3.92 4.76 52.45
CA GLU A 4 -3.16 3.51 52.62
C GLU A 4 -4.04 2.31 53.02
N THR A 5 -5.15 2.52 53.74
CA THR A 5 -6.09 1.46 54.11
C THR A 5 -6.93 0.95 52.93
N ARG A 6 -7.01 1.67 51.80
CA ARG A 6 -7.74 1.21 50.61
C ARG A 6 -6.92 0.25 49.73
N HIS A 7 -5.59 0.27 49.85
CA HIS A 7 -4.72 -0.64 49.09
C HIS A 7 -4.57 -2.03 49.74
N SER A 8 -4.76 -2.16 51.06
CA SER A 8 -4.64 -3.46 51.74
C SER A 8 -5.80 -4.41 51.45
N LEU A 9 -7.00 -3.89 51.16
CA LEU A 9 -8.17 -4.72 50.87
C LEU A 9 -8.07 -5.44 49.52
N LYS A 10 -7.36 -4.88 48.52
CA LYS A 10 -7.22 -5.52 47.19
C LYS A 10 -6.22 -6.67 47.15
N GLN A 11 -5.20 -6.68 48.01
CA GLN A 11 -4.23 -7.79 48.05
C GLN A 11 -4.83 -9.06 48.65
N ASN A 12 -5.87 -8.95 49.49
CA ASN A 12 -6.45 -10.11 50.16
C ASN A 12 -7.41 -10.90 49.27
N GLU A 13 -8.09 -10.25 48.30
CA GLU A 13 -9.02 -10.95 47.41
C GLU A 13 -8.33 -11.92 46.45
N LEU A 14 -7.13 -11.59 45.96
CA LEU A 14 -6.37 -12.48 45.08
C LEU A 14 -5.79 -13.68 45.84
N ALA A 15 -5.34 -13.47 47.07
CA ALA A 15 -4.87 -14.54 47.95
C ALA A 15 -6.03 -15.48 48.35
N GLN A 16 -7.21 -14.93 48.65
CA GLN A 16 -8.40 -15.70 48.98
C GLN A 16 -9.00 -16.43 47.76
N ALA A 17 -8.88 -15.86 46.56
CA ALA A 17 -9.22 -16.55 45.31
C ALA A 17 -8.27 -17.71 45.01
N LEU A 18 -6.95 -17.51 45.20
CA LEU A 18 -5.94 -18.57 45.02
C LEU A 18 -6.10 -19.71 46.04
N SER A 19 -6.46 -19.42 47.30
CA SER A 19 -6.68 -20.46 48.31
C SER A 19 -7.94 -21.29 48.01
N LYS A 20 -9.05 -20.64 47.61
CA LYS A 20 -10.25 -21.35 47.15
C LYS A 20 -9.99 -22.21 45.91
N LEU A 21 -9.12 -21.77 45.00
CA LEU A 21 -8.74 -22.55 43.82
C LEU A 21 -7.97 -23.84 44.19
N ARG A 22 -7.22 -23.83 45.30
CA ARG A 22 -6.45 -24.98 45.78
C ARG A 22 -7.35 -26.06 46.40
N ASP A 23 -8.43 -25.67 47.07
CA ASP A 23 -9.32 -26.60 47.78
C ASP A 23 -10.40 -27.21 46.86
N PHE A 24 -10.40 -26.88 45.57
CA PHE A 24 -11.23 -27.53 44.57
C PHE A 24 -10.72 -28.97 44.30
N ASN A 25 -11.19 -29.91 45.13
CA ASN A 25 -11.14 -31.33 44.84
C ASN A 25 -12.10 -31.63 43.67
N LEU A 26 -11.63 -31.34 42.47
CA LEU A 26 -12.38 -31.54 41.22
C LEU A 26 -12.49 -33.03 40.93
N ASP A 27 -13.71 -33.49 40.65
CA ASP A 27 -13.95 -34.81 40.08
C ASP A 27 -13.04 -35.04 38.87
N ALA A 28 -12.63 -36.30 38.66
CA ALA A 28 -11.72 -36.68 37.58
C ALA A 28 -12.21 -36.21 36.19
N GLY A 29 -13.53 -36.14 35.98
CA GLY A 29 -14.15 -35.58 34.79
C GLY A 29 -13.88 -34.08 34.61
N THR A 30 -14.10 -33.29 35.66
CA THR A 30 -13.89 -31.83 35.64
C THR A 30 -12.41 -31.47 35.49
N ARG A 31 -11.50 -32.25 36.07
CA ARG A 31 -10.05 -32.08 35.87
C ARG A 31 -9.65 -32.25 34.40
N ARG A 32 -10.19 -33.25 33.69
CA ARG A 32 -9.93 -33.44 32.25
C ARG A 32 -10.47 -32.29 31.42
N LEU A 33 -11.68 -31.82 31.72
CA LEU A 33 -12.28 -30.66 31.06
C LEU A 33 -11.40 -29.41 31.22
N LEU A 34 -10.93 -29.12 32.43
CA LEU A 34 -10.03 -27.98 32.70
C LEU A 34 -8.71 -28.09 31.94
N LEU A 35 -8.13 -29.29 31.83
CA LEU A 35 -6.93 -29.50 31.03
C LEU A 35 -7.16 -29.24 29.55
N ILE A 36 -8.30 -29.66 29.00
CA ILE A 36 -8.68 -29.38 27.60
C ILE A 36 -8.85 -27.88 27.39
N ILE A 37 -9.58 -27.19 28.28
CA ILE A 37 -9.78 -25.73 28.21
C ILE A 37 -8.43 -25.01 28.28
N LEU A 38 -7.55 -25.41 29.19
CA LEU A 38 -6.21 -24.85 29.33
C LEU A 38 -5.39 -25.06 28.05
N ALA A 39 -5.42 -26.25 27.46
CA ALA A 39 -4.73 -26.54 26.20
C ALA A 39 -5.26 -25.68 25.05
N VAL A 40 -6.57 -25.52 24.92
CA VAL A 40 -7.20 -24.64 23.92
C VAL A 40 -6.79 -23.18 24.15
N LEU A 41 -6.77 -22.72 25.39
CA LEU A 41 -6.37 -21.35 25.73
C LEU A 41 -4.90 -21.10 25.37
N LEU A 42 -4.00 -22.06 25.65
CA LEU A 42 -2.60 -21.97 25.25
C LEU A 42 -2.44 -21.90 23.72
N VAL A 43 -3.19 -22.71 22.97
CA VAL A 43 -3.20 -22.66 21.50
C VAL A 43 -3.69 -21.29 20.99
N LEU A 44 -4.75 -20.74 21.58
CA LEU A 44 -5.26 -19.41 21.23
C LEU A 44 -4.26 -18.30 21.54
N VAL A 45 -3.59 -18.34 22.69
CA VAL A 45 -2.55 -17.35 23.06
C VAL A 45 -1.37 -17.45 22.11
N ALA A 46 -0.87 -18.65 21.80
CA ALA A 46 0.22 -18.84 20.85
C ALA A 46 -0.16 -18.30 19.46
N TRP A 47 -1.36 -18.60 18.97
CA TRP A 47 -1.88 -18.06 17.70
C TRP A 47 -2.00 -16.53 17.73
N ARG A 48 -2.48 -15.95 18.84
CA ARG A 48 -2.62 -14.50 19.03
C ARG A 48 -1.27 -13.79 18.99
N VAL A 49 -0.27 -14.32 19.70
CA VAL A 49 1.09 -13.77 19.75
C VAL A 49 1.77 -13.88 18.39
N TRP A 50 1.65 -15.03 17.73
CA TRP A 50 2.20 -15.23 16.39
C TRP A 50 1.58 -14.26 15.37
N ARG A 51 0.25 -14.10 15.39
CA ARG A 51 -0.46 -13.15 14.52
C ARG A 51 -0.07 -11.70 14.81
N TRP A 52 0.12 -11.34 16.08
CA TRP A 52 0.57 -10.00 16.44
C TRP A 52 2.01 -9.74 15.97
N SER A 53 2.92 -10.69 16.18
CA SER A 53 4.29 -10.61 15.70
C SER A 53 4.37 -10.46 14.17
N ALA A 54 3.59 -11.23 13.42
CA ALA A 54 3.52 -11.13 11.97
C ALA A 54 3.02 -9.75 11.48
N ASN A 55 2.05 -9.16 12.19
CA ASN A 55 1.55 -7.82 11.88
C ASN A 55 2.60 -6.74 12.20
N SER A 56 3.29 -6.84 13.34
CA SER A 56 4.33 -5.88 13.73
C SER A 56 5.53 -5.89 12.79
N ALA A 57 5.94 -7.07 12.30
CA ALA A 57 7.01 -7.17 11.29
C ALA A 57 6.64 -6.45 9.98
N SER A 58 5.35 -6.48 9.60
CA SER A 58 4.85 -5.75 8.42
C SER A 58 4.88 -4.24 8.66
N GLU A 59 4.45 -3.76 9.83
CA GLU A 59 4.48 -2.33 10.16
C GLU A 59 5.89 -1.73 10.12
N VAL A 60 6.89 -2.45 10.65
CA VAL A 60 8.30 -2.03 10.57
C VAL A 60 8.75 -1.98 9.12
N GLY A 61 8.48 -3.04 8.35
CA GLY A 61 8.85 -3.09 6.94
C GLY A 61 8.23 -1.98 6.07
N TRP A 62 6.98 -1.58 6.36
CA TRP A 62 6.35 -0.44 5.66
C TRP A 62 6.98 0.90 6.03
N LYS A 63 7.36 1.10 7.29
CA LYS A 63 8.10 2.31 7.72
C LYS A 63 9.48 2.37 7.08
N ASP A 64 10.18 1.24 7.04
CA ASP A 64 11.49 1.12 6.40
C ASP A 64 11.40 1.43 4.91
N LEU A 65 10.41 0.84 4.21
CA LEU A 65 10.14 1.11 2.80
C LEU A 65 9.94 2.61 2.54
N GLN A 66 9.10 3.27 3.34
CA GLN A 66 8.87 4.71 3.19
C GLN A 66 10.16 5.52 3.42
N SER A 67 10.97 5.15 4.41
CA SER A 67 12.25 5.81 4.69
C SER A 67 13.24 5.66 3.52
N PHE A 68 13.33 4.46 2.92
CA PHE A 68 14.23 4.19 1.81
C PHE A 68 13.82 4.94 0.55
N VAL A 69 12.52 4.94 0.22
CA VAL A 69 12.00 5.71 -0.92
C VAL A 69 12.25 7.21 -0.74
N SER A 70 12.09 7.73 0.48
CA SER A 70 12.35 9.14 0.77
C SER A 70 13.83 9.51 0.64
N SER A 71 14.73 8.57 0.96
CA SER A 71 16.19 8.74 0.82
C SER A 71 16.71 8.61 -0.62
N ALA A 72 15.89 8.09 -1.55
CA ALA A 72 16.33 7.79 -2.92
C ALA A 72 16.76 9.04 -3.72
N ALA A 73 16.25 10.22 -3.35
CA ALA A 73 16.63 11.48 -4.00
C ALA A 73 18.10 11.86 -3.74
N THR A 74 18.68 11.47 -2.61
CA THR A 74 20.05 11.81 -2.20
C THR A 74 21.02 10.64 -2.38
N THR A 75 20.59 9.43 -2.05
CA THR A 75 21.44 8.22 -2.10
C THR A 75 20.71 7.08 -2.81
N PRO A 76 20.56 7.13 -4.15
CA PRO A 76 19.77 6.16 -4.90
C PRO A 76 20.31 4.72 -4.79
N ASP A 77 21.63 4.54 -4.80
CA ASP A 77 22.24 3.20 -4.72
C ASP A 77 21.98 2.51 -3.37
N VAL A 78 22.15 3.26 -2.27
CA VAL A 78 21.85 2.77 -0.92
C VAL A 78 20.35 2.46 -0.78
N ALA A 79 19.48 3.31 -1.33
CA ALA A 79 18.04 3.08 -1.31
C ALA A 79 17.66 1.80 -2.08
N ILE A 80 18.26 1.55 -3.26
CA ILE A 80 18.04 0.33 -4.05
C ILE A 80 18.47 -0.91 -3.25
N ASP A 81 19.65 -0.90 -2.64
CA ASP A 81 20.14 -2.05 -1.88
C ASP A 81 19.27 -2.35 -0.64
N ASN A 82 18.83 -1.30 0.06
CA ASN A 82 17.90 -1.43 1.18
C ASN A 82 16.53 -1.99 0.74
N LEU A 83 15.99 -1.51 -0.39
CA LEU A 83 14.75 -2.03 -0.97
C LEU A 83 14.92 -3.49 -1.42
N ARG A 84 16.07 -3.88 -1.97
CA ARG A 84 16.39 -5.28 -2.29
C ARG A 84 16.43 -6.15 -1.03
N GLY A 85 16.94 -5.62 0.09
CA GLY A 85 16.86 -6.29 1.40
C GLY A 85 15.42 -6.63 1.81
N LEU A 86 14.48 -5.70 1.60
CA LEU A 86 13.05 -5.93 1.90
C LEU A 86 12.39 -7.00 1.02
N THR A 87 12.99 -7.40 -0.10
CA THR A 87 12.44 -8.47 -0.97
C THR A 87 12.49 -9.85 -0.33
N SER A 88 13.25 -10.01 0.76
CA SER A 88 13.29 -11.23 1.58
C SER A 88 12.18 -11.28 2.64
N SER A 89 11.31 -10.27 2.71
CA SER A 89 10.17 -10.25 3.63
C SER A 89 9.19 -11.39 3.37
N SER A 90 8.62 -11.95 4.44
CA SER A 90 7.51 -12.91 4.35
C SER A 90 6.19 -12.26 3.91
N ASN A 91 6.10 -10.93 3.90
CA ASN A 91 4.92 -10.21 3.42
C ASN A 91 5.03 -9.99 1.90
N PRO A 92 4.19 -10.66 1.08
CA PRO A 92 4.28 -10.58 -0.38
C PRO A 92 4.01 -9.17 -0.91
N GLY A 93 3.09 -8.42 -0.29
CA GLY A 93 2.78 -7.04 -0.68
C GLY A 93 3.95 -6.09 -0.45
N LEU A 94 4.67 -6.25 0.67
CA LEU A 94 5.88 -5.48 0.95
C LEU A 94 7.01 -5.83 -0.03
N LYS A 95 7.24 -7.13 -0.27
CA LYS A 95 8.23 -7.64 -1.24
C LYS A 95 8.00 -7.03 -2.64
N HIS A 96 6.77 -7.06 -3.12
CA HIS A 96 6.43 -6.54 -4.46
C HIS A 96 6.51 -5.02 -4.55
N THR A 97 6.03 -4.31 -3.53
CA THR A 97 6.16 -2.85 -3.45
C THR A 97 7.63 -2.43 -3.43
N ALA A 98 8.48 -3.13 -2.67
CA ALA A 98 9.92 -2.85 -2.60
C ALA A 98 10.61 -3.01 -3.95
N ARG A 99 10.33 -4.10 -4.68
CA ARG A 99 10.83 -4.32 -6.05
C ARG A 99 10.35 -3.24 -7.01
N PHE A 100 9.07 -2.85 -6.92
CA PHE A 100 8.51 -1.82 -7.79
C PHE A 100 9.21 -0.48 -7.60
N PHE A 101 9.47 -0.08 -6.35
CA PHE A 101 10.24 1.15 -6.07
C PHE A 101 11.71 1.04 -6.43
N ALA A 102 12.36 -0.12 -6.25
CA ALA A 102 13.73 -0.33 -6.72
C ALA A 102 13.83 -0.14 -8.24
N ALA A 103 12.90 -0.74 -9.00
CA ALA A 103 12.79 -0.52 -10.44
C ALA A 103 12.53 0.96 -10.77
N ALA A 104 11.75 1.66 -9.96
CA ALA A 104 11.46 3.07 -10.15
C ALA A 104 12.72 3.94 -10.05
N ILE A 105 13.48 3.75 -8.97
CA ILE A 105 14.72 4.49 -8.73
C ILE A 105 15.76 4.17 -9.82
N LEU A 106 15.80 2.93 -10.30
CA LEU A 106 16.66 2.55 -11.44
C LEU A 106 16.30 3.30 -12.72
N CYS A 107 15.01 3.52 -13.01
CA CYS A 107 14.59 4.35 -14.15
C CYS A 107 15.04 5.80 -13.96
N ASP A 108 14.78 6.39 -12.79
CA ASP A 108 15.17 7.77 -12.49
C ASP A 108 16.70 7.97 -12.53
N LYS A 109 17.47 6.93 -12.18
CA LYS A 109 18.93 6.92 -12.31
C LYS A 109 19.37 6.82 -13.77
N ALA A 110 18.68 6.01 -14.58
CA ALA A 110 18.98 5.88 -16.00
C ALA A 110 18.88 7.23 -16.72
N ASP A 111 17.86 8.03 -16.43
CA ASP A 111 17.66 9.36 -17.02
C ASP A 111 18.80 10.35 -16.69
N LYS A 112 19.51 10.14 -15.57
CA LYS A 112 20.61 11.00 -15.12
C LYS A 112 21.99 10.47 -15.52
N ASP A 113 22.08 9.20 -15.90
CA ASP A 113 23.33 8.51 -16.20
C ASP A 113 23.27 7.88 -17.60
N ALA A 114 23.55 8.71 -18.61
CA ALA A 114 23.54 8.32 -20.01
C ALA A 114 24.52 7.17 -20.33
N ALA A 115 25.64 7.06 -19.59
CA ALA A 115 26.63 6.02 -19.80
C ALA A 115 26.08 4.64 -19.40
N ASN A 116 25.23 4.58 -18.37
CA ASN A 116 24.65 3.35 -17.85
C ASN A 116 23.16 3.15 -18.20
N PHE A 117 22.56 4.04 -19.01
CA PHE A 117 21.13 4.08 -19.32
C PHE A 117 20.54 2.69 -19.66
N VAL A 118 21.10 2.01 -20.65
CA VAL A 118 20.60 0.70 -21.10
C VAL A 118 20.74 -0.37 -20.02
N SER A 119 21.84 -0.37 -19.28
CA SER A 119 22.07 -1.32 -18.18
C SER A 119 21.07 -1.12 -17.04
N LEU A 120 20.84 0.12 -16.64
CA LEU A 120 19.92 0.48 -15.55
C LEU A 120 18.46 0.14 -15.92
N LEU A 121 18.04 0.44 -17.16
CA LEU A 121 16.71 0.06 -17.64
C LEU A 121 16.51 -1.45 -17.74
N ASN A 122 17.53 -2.21 -18.14
CA ASN A 122 17.46 -3.68 -18.13
C ASN A 122 17.35 -4.25 -16.70
N GLN A 123 18.05 -3.66 -15.73
CA GLN A 123 17.89 -4.02 -14.32
C GLN A 123 16.47 -3.72 -13.82
N ALA A 124 15.93 -2.53 -14.14
CA ALA A 124 14.56 -2.17 -13.80
C ALA A 124 13.55 -3.15 -14.42
N ALA A 125 13.72 -3.52 -15.68
CA ALA A 125 12.89 -4.51 -16.35
C ALA A 125 12.93 -5.89 -15.64
N GLY A 126 14.10 -6.32 -15.17
CA GLY A 126 14.26 -7.57 -14.42
C GLY A 126 13.47 -7.59 -13.10
N GLU A 127 13.53 -6.50 -12.33
CA GLU A 127 12.75 -6.34 -11.10
C GLU A 127 11.23 -6.38 -11.38
N LEU A 128 10.77 -5.71 -12.43
CA LEU A 128 9.35 -5.65 -12.81
C LEU A 128 8.83 -7.01 -13.31
N LYS A 129 9.60 -7.73 -14.13
CA LYS A 129 9.25 -9.10 -14.56
C LYS A 129 9.08 -10.04 -13.38
N THR A 130 9.97 -9.94 -12.40
CA THR A 130 9.89 -10.76 -11.18
C THR A 130 8.56 -10.55 -10.44
N ILE A 131 7.99 -9.34 -10.44
CA ILE A 131 6.67 -9.07 -9.84
C ILE A 131 5.56 -9.75 -10.66
N ILE A 132 5.61 -9.62 -11.99
CA ILE A 132 4.61 -10.16 -12.93
C ILE A 132 4.54 -11.70 -12.86
N ASP A 133 5.70 -12.34 -12.77
CA ASP A 133 5.85 -13.80 -12.75
C ASP A 133 5.55 -14.41 -11.38
N SER A 134 5.41 -13.59 -10.33
CA SER A 134 5.23 -14.09 -8.97
C SER A 134 3.79 -14.57 -8.71
N PRO A 135 3.58 -15.81 -8.23
CA PRO A 135 2.25 -16.36 -8.02
C PRO A 135 1.49 -15.72 -6.84
N ASP A 136 2.23 -15.08 -5.92
CA ASP A 136 1.71 -14.35 -4.76
C ASP A 136 1.44 -12.86 -5.04
N ALA A 137 1.71 -12.37 -6.26
CA ALA A 137 1.44 -10.98 -6.61
C ALA A 137 -0.06 -10.75 -6.84
N ASN A 138 -0.60 -9.71 -6.20
CA ASN A 138 -1.98 -9.32 -6.45
C ASN A 138 -2.13 -8.56 -7.78
N GLY A 139 -3.37 -8.46 -8.29
CA GLY A 139 -3.67 -7.84 -9.58
C GLY A 139 -3.19 -6.40 -9.73
N PHE A 140 -3.17 -5.62 -8.63
CA PHE A 140 -2.67 -4.25 -8.63
C PHE A 140 -1.16 -4.21 -8.91
N HIS A 141 -0.35 -5.01 -8.20
CA HIS A 141 1.10 -5.04 -8.41
C HIS A 141 1.46 -5.54 -9.80
N ILE A 142 0.77 -6.58 -10.29
CA ILE A 142 0.97 -7.10 -11.65
C ILE A 142 0.65 -6.01 -12.68
N SER A 143 -0.47 -5.30 -12.53
CA SER A 143 -0.87 -4.23 -13.44
C SER A 143 0.12 -3.07 -13.43
N ALA A 144 0.51 -2.59 -12.25
CA ALA A 144 1.48 -1.50 -12.13
C ALA A 144 2.85 -1.89 -12.71
N ALA A 145 3.31 -3.12 -12.42
CA ALA A 145 4.59 -3.62 -12.92
C ALA A 145 4.58 -3.82 -14.44
N ALA A 146 3.52 -4.41 -15.01
CA ALA A 146 3.39 -4.61 -16.45
C ALA A 146 3.32 -3.27 -17.21
N PHE A 147 2.55 -2.30 -16.70
CA PHE A 147 2.48 -0.97 -17.30
C PHE A 147 3.85 -0.28 -17.30
N ARG A 148 4.56 -0.31 -16.18
CA ARG A 148 5.89 0.29 -16.09
C ARG A 148 6.93 -0.45 -16.92
N LEU A 149 6.85 -1.78 -16.99
CA LEU A 149 7.73 -2.60 -17.84
C LEU A 149 7.58 -2.23 -19.30
N ALA A 150 6.35 -1.99 -19.76
CA ALA A 150 6.09 -1.52 -21.12
C ALA A 150 6.75 -0.16 -21.38
N SER A 151 6.64 0.80 -20.44
CA SER A 151 7.32 2.10 -20.56
C SER A 151 8.86 1.97 -20.55
N VAL A 152 9.43 1.05 -19.77
CA VAL A 152 10.87 0.75 -19.82
C VAL A 152 11.28 0.26 -21.22
N TYR A 153 10.46 -0.59 -21.85
CA TYR A 153 10.71 -1.05 -23.22
C TYR A 153 10.55 0.03 -24.28
N GLU A 154 9.61 0.97 -24.11
CA GLU A 154 9.51 2.16 -24.96
C GLU A 154 10.80 3.00 -24.89
N SER A 155 11.32 3.25 -23.68
CA SER A 155 12.57 3.99 -23.48
C SER A 155 13.78 3.29 -24.12
N LEU A 156 13.77 1.95 -24.13
CA LEU A 156 14.77 1.13 -24.82
C LEU A 156 14.54 1.01 -26.34
N ARG A 157 13.51 1.67 -26.90
CA ARG A 157 13.07 1.55 -28.30
C ARG A 157 12.76 0.10 -28.72
N ASN A 158 12.41 -0.75 -27.77
CA ASN A 158 11.97 -2.12 -28.00
C ASN A 158 10.44 -2.20 -28.01
N PHE A 159 9.83 -1.63 -29.05
CA PHE A 159 8.37 -1.48 -29.15
C PHE A 159 7.63 -2.83 -29.22
N GLY A 160 8.28 -3.88 -29.72
CA GLY A 160 7.71 -5.23 -29.73
C GLY A 160 7.46 -5.76 -28.31
N GLU A 161 8.44 -5.65 -27.42
CA GLU A 161 8.29 -6.05 -26.02
C GLU A 161 7.37 -5.10 -25.25
N ALA A 162 7.41 -3.79 -25.54
CA ALA A 162 6.46 -2.83 -24.97
C ALA A 162 5.00 -3.21 -25.27
N ARG A 163 4.71 -3.54 -26.55
CA ARG A 163 3.38 -4.00 -26.99
C ARG A 163 2.94 -5.26 -26.24
N ARG A 164 3.83 -6.25 -26.10
CA ARG A 164 3.51 -7.48 -25.34
C ARG A 164 3.21 -7.19 -23.87
N ALA A 165 3.97 -6.31 -23.22
CA ALA A 165 3.75 -5.94 -21.83
C ALA A 165 2.41 -5.19 -21.63
N TYR A 166 2.01 -4.30 -22.54
CA TYR A 166 0.68 -3.70 -22.50
C TYR A 166 -0.44 -4.70 -22.79
N GLN A 167 -0.24 -5.61 -23.75
CA GLN A 167 -1.22 -6.62 -24.10
C GLN A 167 -1.46 -7.59 -22.93
N LEU A 168 -0.40 -7.98 -22.20
CA LEU A 168 -0.50 -8.76 -20.97
C LEU A 168 -1.47 -8.12 -19.97
N LEU A 169 -1.42 -6.80 -19.82
CA LEU A 169 -2.27 -6.07 -18.88
C LEU A 169 -3.76 -6.14 -19.27
N ILE A 170 -4.03 -6.16 -20.58
CA ILE A 170 -5.38 -6.25 -21.15
C ILE A 170 -5.92 -7.68 -21.01
N ASP A 171 -5.10 -8.68 -21.34
CA ASP A 171 -5.52 -10.08 -21.46
C ASP A 171 -5.52 -10.82 -20.12
N ASP A 172 -4.67 -10.43 -19.16
CA ASP A 172 -4.57 -11.13 -17.88
C ASP A 172 -5.80 -10.84 -17.00
N PRO A 173 -6.60 -11.86 -16.63
CA PRO A 173 -7.78 -11.69 -15.78
C PRO A 173 -7.45 -11.16 -14.38
N ARG A 174 -6.22 -11.37 -13.88
CA ARG A 174 -5.76 -10.83 -12.59
C ARG A 174 -5.73 -9.30 -12.59
N CYS A 175 -5.57 -8.69 -13.76
CA CYS A 175 -5.57 -7.25 -13.95
C CYS A 175 -6.99 -6.66 -14.09
N ALA A 176 -8.05 -7.45 -13.87
CA ALA A 176 -9.43 -6.99 -14.04
C ALA A 176 -9.82 -5.91 -13.03
N GLY A 177 -10.54 -4.89 -13.53
CA GLY A 177 -11.00 -3.76 -12.72
C GLY A 177 -9.92 -2.73 -12.38
N GLN A 178 -8.67 -2.91 -12.83
CA GLN A 178 -7.60 -1.95 -12.60
C GLN A 178 -7.63 -0.84 -13.68
N GLY A 179 -7.43 0.41 -13.26
CA GLY A 179 -7.41 1.57 -14.17
C GLY A 179 -6.30 1.54 -15.23
N PHE A 180 -5.29 0.68 -15.05
CA PHE A 180 -4.19 0.53 -15.99
C PHE A 180 -4.62 -0.05 -17.35
N ARG A 181 -5.74 -0.78 -17.45
CA ARG A 181 -6.20 -1.37 -18.72
C ARG A 181 -6.53 -0.33 -19.78
N GLU A 182 -7.28 0.71 -19.39
CA GLU A 182 -7.61 1.78 -20.32
C GLU A 182 -6.38 2.60 -20.70
N LEU A 183 -5.47 2.83 -19.75
CA LEU A 183 -4.18 3.47 -20.03
C LEU A 183 -3.34 2.63 -21.01
N ALA A 184 -3.30 1.31 -20.84
CA ALA A 184 -2.57 0.40 -21.73
C ALA A 184 -3.14 0.40 -23.15
N ARG A 185 -4.48 0.37 -23.31
CA ARG A 185 -5.13 0.48 -24.63
C ARG A 185 -4.79 1.80 -25.31
N SER A 186 -4.98 2.91 -24.60
CA SER A 186 -4.64 4.24 -25.12
C SER A 186 -3.17 4.35 -25.53
N ARG A 187 -2.25 3.75 -24.75
CA ARG A 187 -0.83 3.71 -25.11
C ARG A 187 -0.55 2.84 -26.32
N LEU A 188 -1.15 1.65 -26.43
CA LEU A 188 -1.01 0.77 -27.58
C LEU A 188 -1.43 1.45 -28.89
N ASP A 189 -2.53 2.20 -28.88
CA ASP A 189 -3.00 2.95 -30.04
C ASP A 189 -1.98 4.01 -30.48
N SER A 190 -1.32 4.65 -29.52
CA SER A 190 -0.27 5.66 -29.80
C SER A 190 1.08 5.07 -30.20
N LEU A 191 1.35 3.80 -29.87
CA LEU A 191 2.67 3.18 -30.01
C LEU A 191 3.14 3.12 -31.47
N ALA A 192 2.21 2.91 -32.41
CA ALA A 192 2.49 2.87 -33.84
C ALA A 192 3.09 4.21 -34.35
N GLY A 193 2.65 5.34 -33.79
CA GLY A 193 3.21 6.65 -34.13
C GLY A 193 4.60 6.91 -33.54
N LEU A 194 4.98 6.19 -32.48
CA LEU A 194 6.31 6.31 -31.86
C LEU A 194 7.38 5.47 -32.57
N GLU A 195 6.96 4.47 -33.34
CA GLU A 195 7.84 3.61 -34.13
C GLU A 195 8.42 4.35 -35.35
N THR A 196 7.71 5.34 -35.89
CA THR A 196 8.20 6.12 -37.04
C THR A 196 9.34 7.05 -36.61
N PRO A 197 10.56 6.89 -37.16
CA PRO A 197 11.66 7.81 -36.87
C PRO A 197 11.27 9.23 -37.27
N VAL A 198 11.46 10.18 -36.35
CA VAL A 198 11.30 11.60 -36.68
C VAL A 198 12.46 12.00 -37.56
N VAL A 199 12.21 12.08 -38.86
CA VAL A 199 13.18 12.62 -39.82
C VAL A 199 13.21 14.12 -39.59
N LEU A 200 14.26 14.60 -38.93
CA LEU A 200 14.57 16.03 -38.91
C LEU A 200 15.11 16.39 -40.29
N THR A 201 14.22 16.74 -41.21
CA THR A 201 14.64 17.46 -42.42
C THR A 201 15.32 18.73 -41.92
N PRO A 202 16.58 19.00 -42.30
CA PRO A 202 17.19 20.30 -42.02
C PRO A 202 16.22 21.35 -42.57
N GLY A 203 15.53 22.04 -41.66
CA GLY A 203 14.61 23.09 -42.06
C GLY A 203 15.41 24.15 -42.82
N ASP A 204 14.75 24.84 -43.74
CA ASP A 204 15.28 26.12 -44.19
C ASP A 204 15.64 26.93 -42.96
N ALA A 205 16.82 27.58 -43.00
CA ALA A 205 17.27 28.41 -41.89
C ALA A 205 16.08 29.26 -41.42
N PRO A 206 15.76 29.26 -40.11
CA PRO A 206 14.63 30.04 -39.62
C PRO A 206 14.73 31.45 -40.22
N PRO A 207 13.64 31.99 -40.79
CA PRO A 207 13.70 33.28 -41.45
C PRO A 207 14.43 34.25 -40.52
N PRO A 208 15.40 35.05 -41.03
CA PRO A 208 16.13 36.00 -40.22
C PRO A 208 15.11 36.72 -39.36
N PRO A 209 15.34 36.86 -38.04
CA PRO A 209 14.37 37.53 -37.19
C PRO A 209 14.04 38.85 -37.86
N GLU A 210 12.80 38.99 -38.34
CA GLU A 210 12.34 40.27 -38.87
C GLU A 210 12.63 41.24 -37.73
N LEU A 211 13.40 42.29 -38.01
CA LEU A 211 13.56 43.44 -37.13
C LEU A 211 12.21 44.15 -37.04
N THR A 212 11.16 43.45 -36.60
CA THR A 212 10.10 44.06 -35.85
C THR A 212 10.81 44.66 -34.65
N GLY A 213 10.91 45.99 -34.64
CA GLY A 213 11.43 46.73 -33.50
C GLY A 213 10.86 46.18 -32.19
N PRO A 214 11.59 46.34 -31.08
CA PRO A 214 11.31 45.66 -29.82
C PRO A 214 9.80 45.62 -29.62
N PRO A 215 9.18 44.42 -29.54
CA PRO A 215 7.74 44.31 -29.44
C PRO A 215 7.36 45.21 -28.28
N GLN A 216 6.73 46.33 -28.60
CA GLN A 216 6.23 47.23 -27.59
C GLN A 216 5.31 46.32 -26.79
N PRO A 217 5.62 46.03 -25.51
CA PRO A 217 4.87 45.06 -24.75
C PRO A 217 3.45 45.58 -24.79
N SER A 218 2.63 44.92 -25.61
CA SER A 218 1.19 45.01 -25.53
C SER A 218 0.93 44.23 -24.28
N ILE A 219 1.18 44.87 -23.13
CA ILE A 219 0.64 44.47 -21.85
C ILE A 219 -0.82 44.21 -22.22
N PRO A 220 -1.31 42.96 -22.17
CA PRO A 220 -2.72 42.74 -22.37
C PRO A 220 -3.35 43.73 -21.42
N VAL A 221 -4.13 44.68 -21.95
CA VAL A 221 -5.00 45.47 -21.10
C VAL A 221 -5.92 44.41 -20.53
N ILE A 222 -5.52 43.88 -19.38
CA ILE A 222 -6.38 43.14 -18.50
C ILE A 222 -7.47 44.17 -18.30
N ASP A 223 -8.61 43.92 -18.92
CA ASP A 223 -9.79 44.72 -18.73
C ASP A 223 -10.17 44.57 -17.25
N VAL A 224 -9.61 45.44 -16.41
CA VAL A 224 -9.89 45.51 -14.97
C VAL A 224 -11.37 45.88 -14.77
N SER A 225 -12.08 46.31 -15.82
CA SER A 225 -13.53 46.53 -15.78
C SER A 225 -14.31 45.23 -15.87
N LYS A 226 -13.70 44.06 -16.12
CA LYS A 226 -14.34 42.78 -15.83
C LYS A 226 -14.13 42.49 -14.33
N PRO A 227 -15.16 42.67 -13.48
CA PRO A 227 -15.03 42.40 -12.06
C PRO A 227 -14.53 40.97 -11.91
N ARG A 228 -13.38 40.83 -11.25
CA ARG A 228 -12.91 39.57 -10.69
C ARG A 228 -14.15 38.89 -10.09
N PRO A 229 -14.51 37.64 -10.46
CA PRO A 229 -15.59 36.95 -9.79
C PRO A 229 -15.25 37.03 -8.31
N THR A 230 -16.03 37.83 -7.60
CA THR A 230 -15.90 38.03 -6.17
C THR A 230 -15.97 36.61 -5.65
N ARG A 231 -14.84 36.12 -5.12
CA ARG A 231 -14.87 34.96 -4.25
C ARG A 231 -16.06 35.25 -3.33
N PRO A 232 -17.12 34.42 -3.34
CA PRO A 232 -18.25 34.70 -2.49
C PRO A 232 -17.67 35.02 -1.12
N PRO A 233 -18.08 36.14 -0.50
CA PRO A 233 -17.68 36.40 0.88
C PRO A 233 -17.89 35.09 1.62
N PRO A 234 -16.95 34.67 2.51
CA PRO A 234 -17.16 33.48 3.32
C PRO A 234 -18.55 33.62 3.92
N GLY A 235 -19.51 32.92 3.32
CA GLY A 235 -20.91 33.07 3.65
C GLY A 235 -20.96 32.66 5.09
N ASP A 236 -21.43 33.58 5.92
CA ASP A 236 -21.54 33.49 7.37
C ASP A 236 -21.40 32.05 7.82
N VAL A 237 -20.15 31.63 8.09
CA VAL A 237 -19.96 30.49 8.96
C VAL A 237 -20.50 31.04 10.27
N PRO A 238 -21.67 30.57 10.73
CA PRO A 238 -22.30 31.13 11.90
C PRO A 238 -21.24 31.17 13.00
N PRO A 239 -21.14 32.27 13.76
CA PRO A 239 -20.21 32.34 14.87
C PRO A 239 -20.40 31.06 15.70
N PRO A 240 -19.32 30.37 16.09
CA PRO A 240 -19.44 29.23 16.98
C PRO A 240 -20.26 29.70 18.18
N ALA A 241 -21.41 29.06 18.39
CA ALA A 241 -22.38 29.47 19.39
C ALA A 241 -21.66 29.68 20.73
N PRO A 242 -21.79 30.85 21.37
CA PRO A 242 -21.23 31.08 22.68
C PRO A 242 -21.98 30.19 23.69
N GLY A 243 -21.24 29.32 24.37
CA GLY A 243 -21.72 28.64 25.57
C GLY A 243 -22.74 27.54 25.32
N SER A 244 -22.28 26.37 24.88
CA SER A 244 -22.66 25.17 25.62
C SER A 244 -21.52 24.90 26.59
N ASP A 245 -21.70 25.37 27.83
CA ASP A 245 -21.11 24.79 29.02
C ASP A 245 -21.49 23.31 29.03
N SER A 246 -20.76 22.52 28.25
CA SER A 246 -20.72 21.09 28.50
C SER A 246 -20.02 20.95 29.85
N PRO A 247 -20.66 20.33 30.85
CA PRO A 247 -20.01 20.06 32.11
C PRO A 247 -18.68 19.36 31.85
N PRO A 248 -17.66 19.60 32.69
CA PRO A 248 -16.34 19.03 32.52
C PRO A 248 -16.49 17.53 32.28
N ALA A 249 -15.99 17.09 31.13
CA ALA A 249 -15.95 15.69 30.75
C ALA A 249 -15.30 14.93 31.91
N GLU A 250 -16.15 14.22 32.64
CA GLU A 250 -15.77 13.23 33.63
C GLU A 250 -14.73 12.33 32.96
N ALA A 251 -13.52 12.30 33.52
CA ALA A 251 -12.42 11.50 33.01
C ALA A 251 -12.94 10.09 32.72
N PRO A 252 -12.71 9.53 31.51
CA PRO A 252 -13.23 8.22 31.17
C PRO A 252 -12.72 7.22 32.21
N GLY A 253 -13.65 6.76 33.03
CA GLY A 253 -13.42 5.73 34.00
C GLY A 253 -12.78 4.54 33.30
N ALA A 254 -11.67 4.08 33.87
CA ALA A 254 -11.11 2.77 33.60
C ALA A 254 -12.21 1.72 33.86
N GLY A 255 -12.95 1.30 32.83
CA GLY A 255 -14.07 0.39 33.09
C GLY A 255 -15.02 0.04 31.93
N GLN A 256 -14.63 0.17 30.67
CA GLN A 256 -15.37 -0.49 29.58
C GLN A 256 -14.43 -1.41 28.81
N THR A 257 -14.38 -2.65 29.26
CA THR A 257 -13.95 -3.79 28.44
C THR A 257 -14.81 -3.78 27.17
N PRO A 258 -14.22 -3.78 25.96
CA PRO A 258 -14.98 -3.85 24.74
C PRO A 258 -15.92 -5.06 24.79
N ALA A 259 -17.22 -4.82 24.63
CA ALA A 259 -18.19 -5.90 24.49
C ALA A 259 -17.74 -6.81 23.35
N ALA A 260 -17.69 -8.11 23.62
CA ALA A 260 -17.32 -9.12 22.64
C ALA A 260 -18.20 -8.94 21.39
N PRO A 261 -17.61 -9.02 20.18
CA PRO A 261 -18.40 -8.98 18.95
C PRO A 261 -19.49 -10.07 19.00
N PRO A 262 -20.70 -9.79 18.50
CA PRO A 262 -21.78 -10.77 18.46
C PRO A 262 -21.28 -12.05 17.77
N ALA A 263 -21.56 -13.19 18.41
CA ALA A 263 -21.19 -14.51 17.88
C ALA A 263 -21.66 -14.62 16.43
N ALA A 264 -20.73 -14.95 15.53
CA ALA A 264 -21.07 -15.27 14.16
C ALA A 264 -22.14 -16.38 14.17
N PRO A 265 -23.18 -16.29 13.32
CA PRO A 265 -24.16 -17.36 13.22
C PRO A 265 -23.45 -18.68 12.87
N PRO A 266 -23.94 -19.82 13.38
CA PRO A 266 -23.34 -21.12 13.11
C PRO A 266 -23.25 -21.34 11.59
N VAL A 267 -22.02 -21.52 11.11
CA VAL A 267 -21.75 -21.95 9.75
C VAL A 267 -22.23 -23.40 9.66
N GLU A 268 -23.32 -23.62 8.91
CA GLU A 268 -23.77 -24.97 8.58
C GLU A 268 -22.63 -25.72 7.89
N PRO A 269 -22.30 -26.95 8.32
CA PRO A 269 -21.29 -27.76 7.67
C PRO A 269 -21.71 -28.03 6.22
N PRO A 270 -20.78 -27.97 5.25
CA PRO A 270 -21.08 -28.28 3.87
C PRO A 270 -21.65 -29.69 3.78
N ALA A 271 -22.85 -29.79 3.19
CA ALA A 271 -23.49 -31.06 2.90
C ALA A 271 -22.51 -31.98 2.16
N THR A 272 -22.24 -33.13 2.77
CA THR A 272 -21.38 -34.17 2.20
C THR A 272 -22.00 -34.60 0.87
N GLN A 273 -21.41 -34.18 -0.25
CA GLN A 273 -21.79 -34.73 -1.55
C GLN A 273 -21.41 -36.21 -1.57
N PRO A 274 -22.37 -37.13 -1.81
CA PRO A 274 -22.08 -38.55 -1.93
C PRO A 274 -21.22 -38.79 -3.18
N GLY A 275 -20.18 -39.61 -3.00
CA GLY A 275 -19.18 -39.93 -4.00
C GLY A 275 -19.81 -40.35 -5.33
N GLY A 276 -19.43 -39.64 -6.39
CA GLY A 276 -19.71 -40.04 -7.76
C GLY A 276 -18.97 -41.35 -8.09
N PRO A 277 -19.63 -42.29 -8.78
CA PRO A 277 -19.07 -43.60 -9.10
C PRO A 277 -17.86 -43.47 -10.02
N GLY A 278 -16.79 -44.18 -9.65
CA GLY A 278 -15.60 -44.33 -10.47
C GLY A 278 -15.95 -44.85 -11.86
N ARG A 279 -15.33 -44.23 -12.88
CA ARG A 279 -15.34 -44.74 -14.24
C ARG A 279 -14.22 -45.78 -14.42
N PRO A 280 -14.48 -46.84 -15.20
CA PRO A 280 -13.59 -47.97 -15.43
C PRO A 280 -12.36 -47.61 -16.28
#